data_AF-A0A8T0EG69-F1
#
_entry.id   AF-A0A8T0EG69-F1
#
_cell.length_a   1.000
_cell.length_b   1.000
_cell.length_c   1.000
_cell.angle_alpha   90.00
_cell.angle_beta   90.00
_cell.angle_gamma   90.00
#
_symmetry.space_group_name_H-M   'P 1'
#
loop_
_entity.id
_entity.type
_entity.pdbx_description
1 polymer ?
#
loop_
_entity_poly.entity_id
_entity_poly.type
_entity_poly.pdbx_seq_one_letter_code
_entity_poly.pdbx_strand_id
1 'polypeptide(L)'
;MPSAIAVQGAQEDTLELCVRGCPRRERIDFERLLESKSGPKSEAIAACRALNITDFYFDACVFDLLTTGDGSFSAAARDAMLDAGQQSVVNGSLPIVPRSVESGQESLCSSFLLLRFMAGLLLLVWIQMNR
;
A
#
# COMPACT_ATOMS: atom_id res chain seq x y z
N MET A 1 -5.58 19.36 -11.66
CA MET A 1 -4.78 20.59 -11.81
C MET A 1 -5.00 21.12 -13.21
N PRO A 2 -5.42 22.38 -13.41
CA PRO A 2 -5.54 22.96 -14.75
C PRO A 2 -4.21 22.94 -15.48
N SER A 3 -4.20 22.57 -16.77
CA SER A 3 -2.97 22.44 -17.58
C SER A 3 -2.15 23.73 -17.62
N ALA A 4 -2.83 24.89 -17.72
CA ALA A 4 -2.18 26.20 -17.70
C ALA A 4 -1.47 26.54 -16.38
N ILE A 5 -1.82 25.87 -15.27
CA ILE A 5 -1.14 26.03 -13.97
C ILE A 5 -0.10 24.91 -13.78
N ALA A 6 -0.32 23.74 -14.37
CA ALA A 6 0.56 22.58 -14.26
C ALA A 6 1.97 22.80 -14.84
N VAL A 7 2.11 23.69 -15.83
CA VAL A 7 3.37 23.91 -16.58
C VAL A 7 4.02 25.26 -16.31
N GLN A 8 3.50 26.09 -15.42
CA GLN A 8 4.04 27.43 -15.16
C GLN A 8 5.47 27.42 -14.58
N GLY A 9 5.85 26.34 -13.88
CA GLY A 9 7.20 26.13 -13.34
C GLY A 9 8.15 25.39 -14.29
N ALA A 10 7.67 24.94 -15.45
CA ALA A 10 8.38 24.08 -16.39
C ALA A 10 9.39 24.87 -17.24
N GLN A 11 10.44 25.40 -16.61
CA GLN A 11 11.60 25.94 -17.32
C GLN A 11 12.46 24.81 -17.91
N GLU A 12 13.33 25.14 -18.87
CA GLU A 12 14.11 24.13 -19.59
C GLU A 12 14.96 23.25 -18.67
N ASP A 13 15.52 23.85 -17.61
CA ASP A 13 16.42 23.18 -16.66
C ASP A 13 15.69 22.63 -15.42
N THR A 14 14.37 22.81 -15.28
CA THR A 14 13.65 22.32 -14.10
C THR A 14 13.24 20.85 -14.26
N LEU A 15 13.59 20.05 -13.25
CA LEU A 15 13.17 18.65 -13.13
C LEU A 15 11.75 18.60 -12.54
N GLU A 16 10.76 18.46 -13.40
CA GLU A 16 9.36 18.32 -13.01
C GLU A 16 8.81 16.95 -13.43
N LEU A 17 8.86 15.97 -12.51
CA LEU A 17 8.48 14.58 -12.80
C LEU A 17 7.03 14.45 -13.29
N CYS A 18 6.10 15.26 -12.78
CA CYS A 18 4.69 15.21 -13.18
C CYS A 18 4.42 15.82 -14.57
N VAL A 19 5.32 16.66 -15.09
CA VAL A 19 5.18 17.33 -16.39
C VAL A 19 6.01 16.61 -17.45
N ARG A 20 7.24 16.24 -17.11
CA ARG A 20 8.26 15.75 -18.05
C ARG A 20 8.57 14.26 -17.87
N GLY A 21 8.02 13.65 -16.82
CA GLY A 21 8.28 12.25 -16.47
C GLY A 21 9.65 12.05 -15.82
N CYS A 22 9.95 10.80 -15.50
CA CYS A 22 11.22 10.44 -14.87
C CYS A 22 12.39 10.43 -15.88
N PRO A 23 13.60 10.84 -15.46
CA PRO A 23 14.83 10.66 -16.25
C PRO A 23 15.01 9.19 -16.64
N ARG A 24 15.64 8.92 -17.80
CA ARG A 24 15.80 7.54 -18.30
C ARG A 24 16.50 6.60 -17.32
N ARG A 25 17.46 7.10 -16.54
CA ARG A 25 18.22 6.31 -15.55
C ARG A 25 17.39 5.94 -14.32
N GLU A 26 16.33 6.69 -14.03
CA GLU A 26 15.43 6.47 -12.90
C GLU A 26 14.21 5.63 -13.28
N ARG A 27 14.11 5.18 -14.54
CA ARG A 27 13.02 4.33 -14.99
C ARG A 27 13.37 2.87 -14.77
N ILE A 28 12.41 2.15 -14.21
CA ILE A 28 12.49 0.71 -14.00
C ILE A 28 12.18 0.01 -15.32
N ASP A 29 13.13 -0.80 -15.78
CA ASP A 29 12.96 -1.67 -16.93
C ASP A 29 12.37 -3.01 -16.47
N PHE A 30 11.04 -3.07 -16.48
CA PHE A 30 10.29 -4.25 -16.04
C PHE A 30 10.60 -5.49 -16.90
N GLU A 31 10.85 -5.31 -18.18
CA GLU A 31 11.10 -6.42 -19.11
C GLU A 31 12.43 -7.09 -18.74
N ARG A 32 13.47 -6.29 -18.50
CA ARG A 32 14.75 -6.78 -17.98
C ARG A 32 14.63 -7.49 -16.63
N LEU A 33 13.79 -6.98 -15.73
CA LEU A 33 13.55 -7.60 -14.41
C LEU A 33 12.83 -8.95 -14.51
N LEU A 34 11.94 -9.10 -15.48
CA LEU A 34 11.18 -10.33 -15.70
C LEU A 34 11.97 -11.38 -16.50
N GLU A 35 12.79 -10.95 -17.45
CA GLU A 35 13.69 -11.80 -18.25
C GLU A 35 14.88 -12.33 -17.44
N SER A 36 15.30 -11.57 -16.43
CA SER A 36 16.22 -12.00 -15.38
C SER A 36 15.57 -13.11 -14.56
N LYS A 37 15.55 -14.33 -15.12
CA LYS A 37 15.00 -15.58 -14.58
C LYS A 37 14.99 -15.58 -13.05
N SER A 38 13.80 -15.57 -12.45
CA SER A 38 13.33 -15.99 -11.10
C SER A 38 14.31 -16.10 -9.88
N GLY A 39 15.59 -16.42 -10.07
CA GLY A 39 16.66 -16.45 -9.07
C GLY A 39 16.84 -15.18 -8.24
N PRO A 40 16.80 -13.95 -8.80
CA PRO A 40 17.03 -12.75 -7.99
C PRO A 40 15.88 -12.48 -7.01
N LYS A 41 14.65 -12.91 -7.31
CA LYS A 41 13.51 -12.69 -6.41
C LYS A 41 13.58 -13.56 -5.17
N SER A 42 13.87 -14.86 -5.32
CA SER A 42 14.03 -15.74 -4.17
C SER A 42 15.20 -15.33 -3.29
N GLU A 43 16.30 -14.87 -3.90
CA GLU A 43 17.48 -14.37 -3.18
C GLU A 43 17.16 -13.07 -2.45
N ALA A 44 16.48 -12.11 -3.09
CA ALA A 44 16.02 -10.88 -2.45
C ALA A 44 15.09 -11.18 -1.25
N ILE A 45 14.14 -12.09 -1.42
CA ILE A 45 13.25 -12.54 -0.33
C ILE A 45 14.06 -13.14 0.82
N ALA A 46 15.04 -14.00 0.52
CA ALA A 46 15.88 -14.62 1.55
C ALA A 46 16.72 -13.58 2.29
N ALA A 47 17.33 -12.63 1.57
CA ALA A 47 18.12 -11.54 2.15
C ALA A 47 17.28 -10.65 3.08
N CYS A 48 16.08 -10.24 2.65
CA CYS A 48 15.19 -9.44 3.47
C CYS A 48 14.68 -10.20 4.71
N ARG A 49 14.39 -11.51 4.58
CA ARG A 49 14.00 -12.35 5.72
C ARG A 49 15.13 -12.55 6.72
N ALA A 50 16.38 -12.67 6.26
CA ALA A 50 17.54 -12.83 7.14
C ALA A 50 17.74 -11.64 8.10
N LEU A 51 17.19 -10.46 7.75
CA LEU A 51 17.22 -9.26 8.56
C LEU A 51 15.95 -9.04 9.41
N ASN A 52 15.03 -10.00 9.45
CA ASN A 52 13.75 -9.92 10.17
C ASN A 52 12.91 -8.70 9.76
N ILE A 53 13.00 -8.27 8.51
CA ILE A 53 12.19 -7.18 7.98
C ILE A 53 10.77 -7.68 7.75
N THR A 54 9.75 -6.93 8.18
CA THR A 54 8.34 -7.33 8.07
C THR A 54 7.48 -6.28 7.37
N ASP A 55 6.27 -6.69 7.02
CA ASP A 55 5.20 -5.83 6.50
C ASP A 55 5.63 -4.94 5.32
N PHE A 56 5.27 -3.66 5.34
CA PHE A 56 5.61 -2.69 4.30
C PHE A 56 7.11 -2.63 3.99
N TYR A 57 7.96 -2.74 5.01
CA TYR A 57 9.40 -2.67 4.82
C TYR A 57 9.96 -3.92 4.14
N PHE A 58 9.30 -5.07 4.30
CA PHE A 58 9.69 -6.30 3.61
C PHE A 58 9.45 -6.16 2.10
N ASP A 59 8.29 -5.65 1.70
CA ASP A 59 7.98 -5.42 0.29
C ASP A 59 8.91 -4.37 -0.33
N ALA A 60 9.19 -3.30 0.41
CA ALA A 60 10.16 -2.27 -0.01
C ALA A 60 11.58 -2.87 -0.18
N CYS A 61 12.05 -3.66 0.79
CA CYS A 61 13.35 -4.33 0.70
C CYS A 61 13.47 -5.23 -0.53
N VAL A 62 12.45 -6.07 -0.79
CA VAL A 62 12.48 -6.98 -1.94
C VAL A 62 12.48 -6.18 -3.24
N PHE A 63 11.68 -5.11 -3.32
CA PHE A 63 11.64 -4.24 -4.49
C PHE A 63 12.98 -3.52 -4.73
N ASP A 64 13.60 -2.96 -3.69
CA ASP A 64 14.87 -2.25 -3.82
C ASP A 64 15.97 -3.21 -4.30
N LEU A 65 16.05 -4.42 -3.73
CA LEU A 65 17.02 -5.42 -4.19
C LEU A 65 16.78 -5.85 -5.63
N LEU A 66 15.52 -6.03 -6.04
CA LEU A 66 15.20 -6.40 -7.42
C LEU A 66 15.56 -5.30 -8.40
N THR A 67 15.25 -4.04 -8.08
CA THR A 67 15.41 -2.91 -9.00
C THR A 67 16.83 -2.35 -9.05
N THR A 68 17.59 -2.47 -7.96
CA THR A 68 18.96 -1.93 -7.86
C THR A 68 20.04 -3.01 -7.99
N GLY A 69 19.76 -4.23 -7.53
CA GLY A 69 20.76 -5.29 -7.36
C GLY A 69 21.78 -5.04 -6.25
N ASP A 70 21.59 -4.02 -5.39
CA ASP A 70 22.53 -3.64 -4.34
C ASP A 70 22.03 -4.08 -2.96
N GLY A 71 22.76 -5.01 -2.33
CA GLY A 71 22.46 -5.55 -1.00
C GLY A 71 22.38 -4.50 0.11
N SER A 72 23.00 -3.33 -0.06
CA SER A 72 22.98 -2.22 0.91
C SER A 72 21.56 -1.73 1.21
N PHE A 73 20.65 -1.84 0.24
CA PHE A 73 19.26 -1.43 0.42
C PHE A 73 18.49 -2.33 1.38
N SER A 74 18.93 -3.58 1.60
CA SER A 74 18.34 -4.44 2.64
C SER A 74 18.63 -3.93 4.06
N ALA A 75 19.83 -3.42 4.30
CA ALA A 75 20.20 -2.80 5.56
C ALA A 75 19.45 -1.48 5.76
N ALA A 76 19.36 -0.65 4.71
CA ALA A 76 18.60 0.60 4.75
C ALA A 76 17.10 0.35 5.05
N ALA A 77 16.49 -0.67 4.45
CA ALA A 77 15.10 -1.02 4.72
C ALA A 77 14.88 -1.51 6.16
N ARG A 78 15.82 -2.29 6.71
CA ARG A 78 15.80 -2.68 8.14
C ARG A 78 15.91 -1.44 9.04
N ASP A 79 16.85 -0.54 8.76
CA ASP A 79 17.08 0.64 9.59
C ASP A 79 15.85 1.58 9.55
N ALA A 80 15.24 1.76 8.37
CA ALA A 80 13.99 2.50 8.22
C ALA A 80 12.81 1.88 9.01
N MET A 81 12.76 0.54 9.10
CA MET A 81 11.77 -0.16 9.93
C MET A 81 12.01 0.10 11.42
N LEU A 82 13.26 0.09 11.87
CA LEU A 82 13.62 0.38 13.26
C LEU A 82 13.30 1.84 13.64
N ASP A 83 13.57 2.78 12.72
CA ASP A 83 13.29 4.21 12.91
C ASP A 83 11.80 4.51 13.06
N ALA A 84 10.94 3.81 12.32
CA ALA A 84 9.49 3.95 12.46
C ALA A 84 8.95 3.41 13.81
N GLY A 85 9.76 2.65 14.55
CA GLY A 85 9.34 1.97 15.77
C GLY A 85 8.33 0.85 15.50
N GLN A 86 7.68 0.34 16.56
CA GLN A 86 6.55 -0.60 16.43
C GLN A 86 5.28 0.06 15.86
N GLN A 87 5.40 0.90 14.83
CA GLN A 87 4.28 1.27 13.96
C GLN A 87 3.99 0.07 13.05
N SER A 88 3.56 -1.01 13.70
CA SER A 88 2.97 -2.17 13.08
C SER A 88 1.85 -1.67 12.20
N VAL A 89 1.94 -2.03 10.92
CA VAL A 89 0.94 -1.77 9.89
C VAL A 89 -0.45 -2.06 10.47
N VAL A 90 -1.20 -1.03 10.86
CA VAL A 90 -2.54 -1.19 11.42
C VAL A 90 -3.47 -1.46 10.24
N ASN A 91 -4.07 -2.65 10.20
CA ASN A 91 -5.01 -3.06 9.14
C ASN A 91 -4.44 -2.95 7.72
N GLY A 92 -3.19 -3.39 7.51
CA GLY A 92 -2.56 -3.35 6.19
C GLY A 92 -2.18 -1.94 5.71
N SER A 93 -2.20 -0.92 6.59
CA SER A 93 -1.77 0.44 6.27
C SER A 93 -0.71 0.96 7.23
N LEU A 94 0.33 1.59 6.68
CA LEU A 94 1.24 2.44 7.45
C LEU A 94 0.46 3.71 7.85
N PRO A 95 0.55 4.19 9.11
CA PRO A 95 -0.16 5.39 9.57
C PRO A 95 0.15 6.66 8.76
N ILE A 96 1.30 6.68 8.07
CA ILE A 96 1.84 7.84 7.35
C ILE A 96 1.50 7.80 5.85
N VAL A 97 1.08 6.65 5.30
CA VAL A 97 0.73 6.54 3.88
C VAL A 97 -0.77 6.77 3.73
N PRO A 98 -1.23 7.91 3.17
CA PRO A 98 -2.64 8.12 2.94
C PRO A 98 -3.12 7.06 1.94
N ARG A 99 -4.06 6.20 2.38
CA ARG A 99 -4.77 5.30 1.48
C ARG A 99 -5.46 6.16 0.41
N SER A 100 -5.09 5.98 -0.85
CA SER A 100 -6.03 6.24 -1.93
C SER A 100 -7.26 5.37 -1.66
N VAL A 101 -8.39 6.03 -1.53
CA VAL A 101 -9.69 5.48 -1.14
C VAL A 101 -10.14 4.42 -2.16
N GLU A 102 -10.06 3.15 -1.78
CA GLU A 102 -11.02 2.14 -2.22
C GLU A 102 -11.70 1.58 -0.97
N SER A 103 -12.56 2.40 -0.37
CA SER A 103 -13.55 1.96 0.60
C SER A 103 -14.71 1.31 -0.15
N GLY A 104 -14.49 0.10 -0.64
CA GLY A 104 -15.56 -0.87 -0.92
C GLY A 104 -15.97 -1.64 0.34
N GLN A 105 -15.85 -1.03 1.52
CA GLN A 105 -16.26 -1.65 2.76
C GLN A 105 -17.69 -1.22 3.02
N GLU A 106 -18.63 -2.09 2.64
CA GLU A 106 -20.02 -2.05 3.06
C GLU A 106 -20.04 -1.93 4.59
N SER A 107 -20.10 -0.69 5.07
CA SER A 107 -20.39 -0.37 6.45
C SER A 107 -21.79 -0.87 6.71
N LEU A 108 -21.90 -2.13 7.14
CA LEU A 108 -23.11 -2.74 7.66
C LEU A 108 -23.49 -1.95 8.91
N CYS A 109 -24.20 -0.85 8.64
CA CYS A 109 -24.60 0.16 9.58
C CYS A 109 -25.38 -0.53 10.71
N SER A 110 -24.97 -0.29 11.96
CA SER A 110 -25.62 -0.80 13.17
C SER A 110 -27.15 -0.62 13.16
N SER A 111 -27.66 0.33 12.36
CA SER A 111 -29.07 0.57 12.09
C SER A 111 -29.81 -0.61 11.47
N PHE A 112 -29.19 -1.42 10.60
CA PHE A 112 -29.86 -2.58 9.97
C PHE A 112 -30.12 -3.72 10.96
N LEU A 113 -29.19 -3.94 11.90
CA LEU A 113 -29.38 -4.94 12.97
C LEU A 113 -30.53 -4.52 13.89
N LEU A 114 -30.60 -3.26 14.29
CA LEU A 114 -31.70 -2.74 15.11
C LEU A 114 -33.06 -2.87 14.40
N LEU A 115 -33.14 -2.55 13.11
CA LEU A 115 -34.38 -2.73 12.34
C LEU A 115 -34.84 -4.20 12.29
N ARG A 116 -33.91 -5.15 12.13
CA ARG A 116 -34.21 -6.59 12.15
C ARG A 116 -34.72 -7.04 13.52
N PHE A 117 -34.11 -6.56 14.61
CA PHE A 117 -34.57 -6.85 15.97
C PHE A 117 -35.95 -6.27 16.25
N MET A 118 -36.20 -5.02 15.86
CA MET A 118 -37.51 -4.38 16.04
C MET A 118 -38.60 -5.09 15.23
N ALA A 119 -38.33 -5.46 13.98
CA ALA A 119 -39.26 -6.23 13.16
C ALA A 119 -39.53 -7.63 13.75
N GLY A 120 -38.50 -8.29 14.30
CA GLY A 120 -38.64 -9.58 14.99
C GLY A 120 -39.50 -9.49 16.26
N LEU A 121 -39.29 -8.47 17.09
CA LEU A 121 -40.11 -8.22 18.27
C LEU A 121 -41.56 -7.93 17.91
N LEU A 122 -41.81 -7.12 16.88
CA LEU A 122 -43.16 -6.83 16.40
C LEU A 122 -43.87 -8.09 15.88
N LEU A 123 -43.16 -8.95 15.14
CA LEU A 123 -43.70 -10.24 14.69
C LEU A 123 -44.04 -11.16 15.86
N LEU A 124 -43.17 -11.24 16.87
CA LEU A 124 -43.43 -12.04 18.06
C LEU A 124 -44.65 -11.53 18.82
N VAL A 125 -44.77 -10.21 19.01
CA VAL A 125 -45.94 -9.59 19.66
C VAL A 125 -47.21 -9.86 18.84
N TRP A 126 -47.14 -9.75 17.51
CA TRP A 126 -48.28 -10.05 16.64
C TRP A 126 -48.72 -11.51 16.74
N ILE A 127 -47.78 -12.46 16.78
CA ILE A 127 -48.06 -13.89 16.97
C ILE A 127 -48.70 -14.15 18.34
N GLN A 128 -48.22 -13.49 19.40
CA GLN A 128 -48.80 -13.63 20.75
C GLN A 128 -50.21 -13.05 20.84
N MET A 129 -50.51 -12.00 20.09
CA MET A 129 -51.81 -11.32 20.10
C MET A 129 -52.85 -12.02 19.20
N ASN A 130 -52.40 -12.84 18.24
CA ASN A 130 -53.26 -13.60 17.33
C ASN A 130 -53.31 -15.11 17.67
N ARG A 131 -52.96 -15.45 18.91
CA ARG A 131 -53.11 -16.76 19.53
C ARG A 131 -54.18 -16.67 20.62
#